data_AF-A0A0D2C258-F1
#
_entry.id   AF-A0A0D2C258-F1
#
_cell.length_a   1.000
_cell.length_b   1.000
_cell.length_c   1.000
_cell.angle_alpha   90.00
_cell.angle_beta   90.00
_cell.angle_gamma   90.00
#
_symmetry.space_group_name_H-M   'P 1'
#
loop_
_entity.id
_entity.type
_entity.pdbx_description
1 polymer ?
#
loop_
_entity_poly.entity_id
_entity_poly.type
_entity_poly.pdbx_seq_one_letter_code
_entity_poly.pdbx_strand_id
1 'polypeptide(L)'
;MKVYERDSQKELEIYRHFNSYTTEYVGSTLVRTAFEFFDIETPTGHHPCIIHKPLGMSLAGLKGETRRKFAEDLPKLTLTHIFLALDFLRSKSRRHSYWYGPRPGIMLIWVS
;
A
#
# COMPACT_ATOMS: atom_id res chain seq x y z
N MET A 1 8.99 1.97 -11.43
CA MET A 1 9.75 2.78 -10.46
C MET A 1 8.94 4.02 -10.13
N LYS A 2 8.77 4.38 -8.86
CA LYS A 2 8.12 5.63 -8.45
C LYS A 2 9.17 6.46 -7.70
N VAL A 3 9.45 7.65 -8.22
CA VAL A 3 10.34 8.64 -7.60
C VAL A 3 9.49 9.51 -6.70
N TYR A 4 9.99 9.82 -5.52
CA TYR A 4 9.26 10.62 -4.55
C TYR A 4 9.99 11.90 -4.17
N GLU A 5 9.22 12.93 -3.85
CA GLU A 5 9.71 14.20 -3.29
C GLU A 5 9.58 14.20 -1.75
N ARG A 6 10.11 15.23 -1.08
CA ARG A 6 10.36 15.32 0.38
C ARG A 6 9.23 14.88 1.34
N ASP A 7 7.96 14.85 0.93
CA ASP A 7 6.81 14.42 1.77
C ASP A 7 6.60 12.88 1.80
N SER A 8 7.53 12.13 1.24
CA SER A 8 7.45 10.67 1.08
C SER A 8 8.14 9.84 2.15
N GLN A 9 8.81 10.48 3.11
CA GLN A 9 9.46 9.76 4.21
C GLN A 9 8.47 8.90 5.00
N LYS A 10 7.25 9.40 5.21
CA LYS A 10 6.16 8.63 5.86
C LYS A 10 5.79 7.38 5.05
N GLU A 11 5.67 7.51 3.73
CA GLU A 11 5.35 6.37 2.85
C GLU A 11 6.49 5.34 2.85
N LEU A 12 7.74 5.80 2.86
CA LEU A 12 8.92 4.95 2.95
C LEU A 12 8.97 4.16 4.28
N GLU A 13 8.70 4.82 5.41
CA GLU A 13 8.63 4.18 6.73
C GLU A 13 7.54 3.11 6.77
N ILE A 14 6.38 3.38 6.17
CA ILE A 14 5.28 2.42 6.04
C ILE A 14 5.74 1.18 5.27
N TYR A 15 6.40 1.35 4.12
CA TYR A 15 6.90 0.20 3.34
C TYR A 15 8.02 -0.57 4.06
N ARG A 16 8.95 0.11 4.74
CA ARG A 16 9.99 -0.54 5.55
C ARG A 16 9.38 -1.38 6.67
N HIS A 17 8.36 -0.84 7.34
CA HIS A 17 7.61 -1.56 8.36
C HIS A 17 6.94 -2.81 7.78
N PHE A 18 6.21 -2.69 6.67
CA PHE A 18 5.55 -3.83 6.04
C PHE A 18 6.54 -4.90 5.54
N ASN A 19 7.66 -4.51 4.95
CA ASN A 19 8.67 -5.44 4.45
C ASN A 19 9.40 -6.22 5.57
N SER A 20 9.44 -5.69 6.80
CA SER A 20 10.03 -6.40 7.94
C SER A 20 9.22 -7.61 8.42
N TYR A 21 7.96 -7.75 7.97
CA TYR A 21 7.10 -8.86 8.33
C TYR A 21 7.09 -9.94 7.25
N THR A 22 7.79 -11.05 7.49
CA THR A 22 7.49 -12.33 6.83
C THR A 22 6.14 -12.81 7.35
N THR A 23 5.09 -12.73 6.54
CA THR A 23 3.76 -13.22 6.92
C THR A 23 3.22 -14.17 5.88
N GLU A 24 2.89 -15.38 6.33
CA GLU A 24 2.28 -16.45 5.54
C GLU A 24 0.78 -16.22 5.29
N TYR A 25 0.27 -15.03 5.58
CA TYR A 25 -1.14 -14.69 5.44
C TYR A 25 -1.48 -14.33 3.99
N VAL A 26 -2.52 -14.94 3.43
CA VAL A 26 -3.02 -14.65 2.07
C VAL A 26 -3.27 -13.14 1.85
N GLY A 27 -3.71 -12.41 2.88
CA GLY A 27 -3.90 -10.96 2.77
C GLY A 27 -2.60 -10.17 2.53
N SER A 28 -1.44 -10.70 2.92
CA SER A 28 -0.13 -10.05 2.69
C SER A 28 0.26 -10.07 1.22
N THR A 29 -0.09 -11.13 0.48
CA THR A 29 0.20 -11.25 -0.96
C THR A 29 -0.66 -10.32 -1.81
N LEU A 30 -1.75 -9.79 -1.25
CA LEU A 30 -2.68 -8.87 -1.91
C LEU A 30 -2.34 -7.40 -1.68
N VAL A 31 -1.46 -7.12 -0.71
CA VAL A 31 -0.95 -5.77 -0.45
C VAL A 31 0.33 -5.57 -1.24
N ARG A 32 0.45 -4.42 -1.90
CA ARG A 32 1.65 -4.06 -2.65
C ARG A 32 2.83 -3.89 -1.69
N THR A 33 3.94 -4.57 -1.96
CA THR A 33 5.19 -4.43 -1.23
C THR A 33 6.24 -3.71 -2.07
N ALA A 34 7.20 -3.10 -1.39
CA ALA A 34 8.38 -2.55 -2.02
C ALA A 34 9.41 -3.69 -2.23
N PHE A 35 9.98 -3.76 -3.43
CA PHE A 35 11.08 -4.67 -3.71
C PHE A 35 12.39 -4.12 -3.15
N GLU A 36 12.65 -2.84 -3.38
CA GLU A 36 13.90 -2.19 -3.02
C GLU A 36 13.69 -0.68 -2.80
N PHE A 37 14.56 -0.10 -1.98
CA PHE A 37 14.62 1.32 -1.68
C PHE A 37 16.02 1.83 -1.99
N PHE A 38 16.13 2.92 -2.73
CA PHE A 38 17.41 3.54 -3.06
C PHE A 38 17.24 5.05 -3.23
N ASP A 39 18.33 5.79 -3.08
CA ASP A 39 18.33 7.24 -3.26
C ASP A 39 19.00 7.61 -4.57
N ILE A 40 18.44 8.59 -5.28
CA ILE A 40 19.04 9.15 -6.50
C ILE A 40 19.60 10.51 -6.16
N GLU A 41 20.88 10.70 -6.43
CA GLU A 41 21.53 12.00 -6.37
C GLU A 41 21.24 12.79 -7.65
N THR A 42 20.75 14.02 -7.49
CA THR A 42 20.54 14.95 -8.60
C THR A 42 21.12 16.31 -8.22
N PRO A 43 21.37 17.21 -9.19
CA PRO A 43 21.79 18.58 -8.90
C PRO A 43 20.82 19.36 -8.00
N THR A 44 19.55 18.93 -7.94
CA THR A 44 18.50 19.54 -7.11
C THR A 44 18.37 18.90 -5.72
N GLY A 45 19.13 17.84 -5.43
CA GLY A 45 19.16 17.16 -4.14
C GLY A 45 19.03 15.63 -4.25
N HIS A 46 18.84 15.00 -3.10
CA HIS A 46 18.59 13.55 -2.98
C HIS A 46 17.11 13.23 -3.10
N HIS A 47 16.78 12.22 -3.91
CA HIS A 47 15.41 11.77 -4.14
C HIS A 47 15.24 10.30 -3.76
N PRO A 48 14.51 9.99 -2.67
CA PRO A 48 14.24 8.61 -2.30
C PRO A 48 13.31 7.95 -3.32
N CYS A 49 13.68 6.74 -3.73
CA CYS A 49 12.99 5.96 -4.75
C CYS A 49 12.55 4.61 -4.20
N ILE A 50 11.36 4.18 -4.62
CA ILE A 50 10.80 2.88 -4.25
C ILE A 50 10.56 2.05 -5.52
N ILE A 51 11.19 0.89 -5.56
CA ILE A 51 10.94 -0.13 -6.58
C ILE A 51 9.79 -0.99 -6.10
N HIS A 52 8.80 -1.17 -6.97
CA HIS A 52 7.69 -2.09 -6.74
C HIS A 52 7.70 -3.15 -7.83
N LYS A 53 7.21 -4.35 -7.52
CA LYS A 53 6.89 -5.32 -8.57
C LYS A 53 5.89 -4.72 -9.56
N PRO A 54 6.04 -4.97 -10.86
CA PRO A 54 5.07 -4.53 -11.85
C PRO A 54 3.71 -5.14 -11.53
N LEU A 55 2.68 -4.30 -11.53
CA LEU A 55 1.30 -4.74 -11.42
C LEU A 55 0.66 -4.68 -12.81
N GLY A 56 -0.38 -5.48 -12.99
CA GLY A 56 -1.20 -5.41 -14.20
C GLY A 56 -1.98 -4.10 -14.29
N MET A 57 -2.89 -4.07 -15.27
CA MET A 57 -3.78 -2.94 -15.48
C MET A 57 -4.66 -2.67 -14.26
N SER A 58 -4.93 -1.40 -13.97
CA SER A 58 -5.90 -1.04 -12.93
C SER A 58 -7.31 -1.48 -13.34
N LEU A 59 -8.21 -1.68 -12.38
CA LEU A 59 -9.61 -2.02 -12.67
C LEU A 59 -10.30 -0.95 -13.54
N ALA A 60 -9.91 0.32 -13.35
CA ALA A 60 -10.40 1.43 -14.17
C ALA A 60 -9.88 1.35 -15.61
N GLY A 61 -8.59 1.04 -15.80
CA GLY A 61 -8.02 0.79 -17.13
C GLY A 61 -8.71 -0.39 -17.81
N LEU A 62 -8.91 -1.48 -17.06
CA LEU A 62 -9.59 -2.68 -17.57
C LEU A 62 -11.03 -2.35 -18.00
N LYS A 63 -11.73 -1.52 -17.21
CA LYS A 63 -13.08 -1.04 -17.54
C LYS A 63 -13.08 -0.16 -18.80
N GLY A 64 -12.05 0.63 -19.03
CA GLY A 64 -11.89 1.43 -20.24
C GLY A 64 -11.68 0.59 -21.50
N GLU A 65 -10.98 -0.54 -21.37
CA GLU A 65 -10.72 -1.47 -22.48
C GLU A 65 -11.91 -2.37 -22.79
N THR A 66 -12.76 -2.70 -21.80
CA THR A 66 -13.97 -3.48 -22.03
C THR A 66 -15.18 -2.61 -22.35
N ARG A 67 -15.80 -2.84 -23.51
CA ARG A 67 -17.14 -2.31 -23.82
C ARG A 67 -18.27 -3.10 -23.14
N ARG A 68 -17.96 -4.25 -22.55
CA ARG A 68 -18.93 -5.16 -21.92
C ARG A 68 -18.89 -5.00 -20.40
N LYS A 69 -20.05 -5.19 -19.75
CA LYS A 69 -20.12 -5.34 -18.30
C LYS A 69 -19.22 -6.51 -17.88
N PHE A 70 -18.54 -6.35 -16.76
CA PHE A 70 -17.78 -7.45 -16.17
C PHE A 70 -18.70 -8.64 -15.88
N ALA A 71 -18.18 -9.85 -16.05
CA ALA A 71 -18.85 -11.04 -15.55
C ALA A 71 -19.14 -10.86 -14.06
N GLU A 72 -20.30 -11.34 -13.60
CA GLU A 72 -20.79 -11.11 -12.23
C GLU A 72 -19.78 -11.53 -11.16
N ASP A 73 -18.95 -12.54 -11.46
CA ASP A 73 -17.94 -13.07 -10.56
C ASP A 73 -16.71 -12.16 -10.41
N LEU A 74 -16.38 -11.34 -11.42
CA LEU A 74 -15.17 -10.52 -11.37
C LEU A 74 -15.27 -9.42 -10.29
N PRO A 75 -16.37 -8.64 -10.19
CA PRO A 75 -16.55 -7.71 -9.07
C PRO A 75 -16.58 -8.40 -7.71
N LYS A 76 -17.25 -9.56 -7.59
CA LYS A 76 -17.30 -10.34 -6.34
C LYS A 76 -15.90 -10.75 -5.90
N LEU A 77 -15.13 -11.36 -6.80
CA LEU A 77 -13.76 -11.77 -6.54
C LEU A 77 -12.86 -10.57 -6.20
N THR A 78 -13.03 -9.45 -6.91
CA THR A 78 -12.26 -8.23 -6.65
C THR A 78 -12.54 -7.69 -5.25
N LEU A 79 -13.81 -7.61 -4.85
CA LEU A 79 -14.21 -7.16 -3.52
C LEU A 79 -13.69 -8.11 -2.43
N THR A 80 -13.75 -9.42 -2.64
CA THR A 80 -13.17 -10.41 -1.71
C THR A 80 -11.68 -10.16 -1.49
N HIS A 81 -10.91 -9.96 -2.56
CA HIS A 81 -9.48 -9.67 -2.44
C HIS A 81 -9.21 -8.33 -1.73
N ILE A 82 -10.01 -7.29 -2.01
CA ILE A 82 -9.92 -6.01 -1.31
C ILE A 82 -10.19 -6.19 0.19
N PHE A 83 -11.23 -6.93 0.57
CA PHE A 83 -11.54 -7.16 1.97
C PHE A 83 -10.46 -7.97 2.69
N LEU A 84 -9.88 -8.99 2.05
CA LEU A 84 -8.77 -9.75 2.61
C LEU A 84 -7.53 -8.88 2.83
N ALA A 85 -7.20 -8.00 1.87
CA ALA A 85 -6.10 -7.06 2.00
C ALA A 85 -6.35 -6.05 3.14
N LEU A 86 -7.56 -5.50 3.23
CA LEU A 86 -7.95 -4.56 4.28
C LEU A 86 -7.93 -5.19 5.68
N ASP A 87 -8.41 -6.43 5.80
CA ASP A 87 -8.37 -7.16 7.07
C ASP A 87 -6.92 -7.39 7.52
N PHE A 88 -6.04 -7.80 6.60
CA PHE A 88 -4.61 -7.90 6.88
C PHE A 88 -4.02 -6.56 7.34
N LEU A 89 -4.26 -5.46 6.60
CA LEU A 89 -3.77 -4.12 6.97
C LEU A 89 -4.27 -3.69 8.34
N ARG A 90 -5.55 -3.93 8.64
CA ARG A 90 -6.15 -3.62 9.95
C ARG A 90 -5.53 -4.44 11.07
N SER A 91 -5.27 -5.73 10.85
CA SER A 91 -4.66 -6.63 11.84
C SER A 91 -3.22 -6.22 12.20
N LYS A 92 -2.50 -5.61 11.25
CA LYS A 92 -1.14 -5.11 11.41
C LYS A 92 -1.10 -3.74 12.08
N SER A 93 -2.00 -2.84 11.68
CA SER A 93 -2.17 -1.54 12.31
C SER A 93 -2.57 -1.66 13.79
N ARG A 94 -3.48 -2.57 14.18
CA ARG A 94 -3.82 -2.78 15.60
C ARG A 94 -2.68 -3.34 16.45
N ARG A 95 -1.80 -4.17 15.86
CA ARG A 95 -0.60 -4.65 16.55
C ARG A 95 0.45 -3.54 16.75
N HIS A 96 0.34 -2.46 16.00
CA HIS A 96 1.19 -1.27 16.13
C HIS A 96 0.72 -0.30 17.24
N SER A 97 -0.56 -0.33 17.66
CA SER A 97 -1.07 0.50 18.77
C SER A 97 -0.43 0.20 20.14
N TYR A 98 0.33 -0.88 20.28
CA TYR A 98 1.10 -1.17 21.50
C TYR A 98 2.50 -0.51 21.53
N TRP A 99 2.96 0.10 20.43
CA TRP A 99 4.28 0.75 20.34
C TRP A 99 4.25 2.27 20.18
N TYR A 100 3.07 2.88 20.04
CA TYR A 100 2.88 4.31 20.23
C TYR A 100 2.20 4.56 21.57
N GLY A 101 2.99 4.94 22.58
CA GLY A 101 2.48 5.50 23.83
C GLY A 101 1.56 6.71 23.57
N PRO A 102 0.67 7.03 24.52
CA PRO A 102 -0.48 7.90 24.27
C PRO A 102 -0.02 9.32 23.96
N ARG A 103 -0.24 9.79 22.73
CA ARG A 103 -0.32 11.23 22.43
C ARG A 103 -1.80 11.58 22.17
N PRO A 104 -2.49 12.22 23.11
CA PRO A 104 -3.95 12.42 23.10
C PRO A 104 -4.42 13.54 22.15
N GLY A 105 -3.78 13.71 20.97
CA GLY A 105 -4.05 14.86 20.08
C GLY A 105 -4.44 14.54 18.64
N ILE A 106 -4.32 13.28 18.18
CA ILE A 106 -4.47 12.95 16.73
C ILE A 106 -5.68 12.05 16.45
N MET A 107 -6.39 11.59 17.47
CA MET A 107 -7.61 10.76 17.35
C MET A 107 -8.85 11.57 16.94
N LEU A 108 -8.73 12.56 16.05
CA LEU A 108 -9.90 13.29 15.52
C LEU A 108 -9.86 13.57 14.02
N ILE A 109 -8.80 13.21 13.29
CA ILE A 109 -8.73 13.46 11.84
C ILE A 109 -8.67 12.13 11.11
N TRP A 110 -9.73 11.32 11.20
CA TRP A 110 -10.08 10.31 10.17
C TRP A 110 -11.57 9.94 10.29
N VAL A 111 -12.45 10.93 10.46
CA VAL A 111 -13.86 10.88 10.00
C VAL A 111 -14.28 12.29 9.62
N SER A 112 -13.95 12.72 8.40
CA SER A 112 -14.71 13.63 7.53
C SER A 112 -13.96 13.77 6.21
#